data_AF-A0A150AFF0-F1
#
_entry.id   AF-A0A150AFF0-F1
#
_cell.length_a   1.000
_cell.length_b   1.000
_cell.length_c   1.000
_cell.angle_alpha   90.00
_cell.angle_beta   90.00
_cell.angle_gamma   90.00
#
_symmetry.space_group_name_H-M   'P 1'
#
loop_
_entity.id
_entity.type
_entity.pdbx_description
1 polymer ?
#
loop_
_entity_poly.entity_id
_entity_poly.type
_entity_poly.pdbx_seq_one_letter_code
_entity_poly.pdbx_strand_id
1 'polypeptide(L)'
;MREFRLYTFLFFSFFSFAHAQEHKVHENGMVYHDSTISHFRTIVDSITAVFDTVALNKIYYSKKQSRGYCFEFRGDTAEQINKDFEHRITFEDFKAKYLKGKELEEVVMHKVHLFDKFIILTKPSGEYFFPLSDMSYKSTAQDSLDYNKFIKDKLKGELCSNFIDYKALKQESTISIFYIIDDFENRPLKEDYARMIQYSYSLIDTNHTILFEDGELFKSNPSVERFYNYIESEIEQGKSEKEFAQTEEFEQLLAAAIKEGYDGGFKRRSYEYYVEKYHSAELALFFKRSVEFFLSCAADPADNVHYQEIFSLVTKTLNKDIFFRCHVNNMCPSYPDCAQFCFNNEDLNVHKYTSFEDFSPKIKELEAMNINVFDFFIGLILDVSNPVPNGIDACLHTLGSNLSRASDLDQIDARFFSVLEDEDLDLNNRIRINYLFQIYNRNLKEIDIQRFEKNELAFETFVGNLPEKLRNNFSKIY
;
A
#
# COMPACT_ATOMS: atom_id res chain seq x y z
N MET A 1 50.85 -18.39 -12.32
CA MET A 1 50.27 -17.02 -12.34
C MET A 1 48.82 -16.95 -12.84
N ARG A 2 48.36 -17.83 -13.74
CA ARG A 2 46.98 -17.80 -14.25
C ARG A 2 45.94 -18.37 -13.26
N GLU A 3 46.33 -19.35 -12.45
CA GLU A 3 45.43 -19.92 -11.42
C GLU A 3 45.24 -19.02 -10.20
N PHE A 4 46.24 -18.21 -9.83
CA PHE A 4 46.13 -17.28 -8.71
C PHE A 4 45.08 -16.18 -8.94
N ARG A 5 44.85 -15.78 -10.21
CA ARG A 5 43.83 -14.78 -10.58
C ARG A 5 42.39 -15.32 -10.52
N LEU A 6 42.20 -16.63 -10.68
CA LEU A 6 40.87 -17.25 -10.59
C LEU A 6 40.39 -17.32 -9.13
N TYR A 7 41.31 -17.62 -8.20
CA TYR A 7 40.99 -17.64 -6.76
C TYR A 7 40.72 -16.25 -6.19
N THR A 8 41.38 -15.19 -6.69
CA THR A 8 41.10 -13.81 -6.25
C THR A 8 39.71 -13.33 -6.68
N PHE A 9 39.24 -13.74 -7.87
CA PHE A 9 37.89 -13.41 -8.34
C PHE A 9 36.79 -14.19 -7.59
N LEU A 10 37.07 -15.45 -7.21
CA LEU A 10 36.17 -16.26 -6.40
C LEU A 10 36.12 -15.83 -4.92
N PHE A 11 37.17 -15.22 -4.39
CA PHE A 11 37.17 -14.67 -3.03
C PHE A 11 36.37 -13.36 -2.91
N PHE A 12 36.32 -12.55 -3.97
CA PHE A 12 35.55 -11.29 -3.97
C PHE A 12 34.04 -11.50 -4.04
N SER A 13 33.56 -12.57 -4.68
CA SER A 13 32.13 -12.88 -4.73
C SER A 13 31.57 -13.42 -3.40
N PHE A 14 32.42 -13.92 -2.48
CA PHE A 14 31.99 -14.38 -1.16
C PHE A 14 31.86 -13.25 -0.12
N PHE A 15 32.45 -12.08 -0.34
CA PHE A 15 32.33 -10.93 0.59
C PHE A 15 31.15 -10.01 0.29
N SER A 16 30.46 -10.16 -0.85
CA SER A 16 29.30 -9.33 -1.20
C SER A 16 27.97 -9.79 -0.57
N PHE A 17 28.01 -10.80 0.31
CA PHE A 17 26.86 -11.21 1.13
C PHE A 17 27.13 -11.03 2.64
N ALA A 18 27.89 -9.99 3.01
CA ALA A 18 27.78 -9.47 4.36
C ALA A 18 26.30 -9.10 4.55
N HIS A 19 25.59 -9.88 5.36
CA HIS A 19 24.21 -9.58 5.76
C HIS A 19 24.22 -8.11 6.18
N ALA A 20 23.46 -7.27 5.47
CA ALA A 20 23.16 -5.94 5.96
C ALA A 20 22.65 -6.17 7.38
N GLN A 21 23.43 -5.76 8.39
CA GLN A 21 22.97 -5.83 9.77
C GLN A 21 21.73 -4.93 9.82
N GLU A 22 20.57 -5.59 9.79
CA GLU A 22 19.28 -4.95 9.76
C GLU A 22 19.11 -4.26 11.12
N HIS A 23 19.27 -2.94 11.09
CA HIS A 23 19.18 -1.98 12.18
C HIS A 23 20.03 -2.28 13.44
N LYS A 24 20.85 -1.31 13.85
CA LYS A 24 21.39 -1.32 15.21
C LYS A 24 20.23 -1.08 16.19
N VAL A 25 19.68 -2.14 16.75
CA VAL A 25 18.73 -2.04 17.86
C VAL A 25 19.47 -1.47 19.06
N HIS A 26 18.99 -0.35 19.58
CA HIS A 26 19.54 0.29 20.78
C HIS A 26 19.09 -0.46 22.04
N GLU A 27 19.67 -0.14 23.21
CA GLU A 27 19.35 -0.81 24.49
C GLU A 27 17.85 -0.73 24.86
N ASN A 28 17.15 0.28 24.33
CA ASN A 28 15.71 0.48 24.47
C ASN A 28 14.84 -0.47 23.60
N GLY A 29 15.45 -1.34 22.79
CA GLY A 29 14.74 -2.25 21.89
C GLY A 29 14.16 -1.58 20.63
N MET A 30 14.55 -0.33 20.35
CA MET A 30 14.12 0.46 19.20
C MET A 30 15.28 0.66 18.21
N VAL A 31 14.96 0.94 16.95
CA VAL A 31 15.90 1.34 15.89
C VAL A 31 16.45 2.74 16.18
N TYR A 32 15.68 3.61 16.84
CA TYR A 32 16.12 4.95 17.19
C TYR A 32 16.56 5.08 18.65
N HIS A 33 17.54 5.96 18.88
CA HIS A 33 17.96 6.37 20.21
C HIS A 33 16.86 7.15 20.94
N ASP A 34 16.81 7.06 22.28
CA ASP A 34 15.80 7.71 23.12
C ASP A 34 15.68 9.22 22.88
N SER A 35 16.79 9.89 22.59
CA SER A 35 16.79 11.33 22.27
C SER A 35 15.99 11.64 21.00
N THR A 36 16.08 10.78 19.99
CA THR A 36 15.34 10.92 18.73
C THR A 36 13.86 10.66 18.96
N ILE A 37 13.52 9.60 19.70
CA ILE A 37 12.13 9.29 20.08
C ILE A 37 11.52 10.43 20.90
N SER A 38 12.24 10.97 21.87
CA SER A 38 11.78 12.09 22.70
C SER A 38 11.55 13.37 21.90
N HIS A 39 12.41 13.63 20.89
CA HIS A 39 12.22 14.75 19.98
C HIS A 39 10.92 14.60 19.18
N PHE A 40 10.71 13.46 18.51
CA PHE A 40 9.50 13.24 17.72
C PHE A 40 8.25 13.13 18.58
N ARG A 41 8.34 12.60 19.81
CA ARG A 41 7.25 12.62 20.78
C ARG A 41 6.77 14.04 21.05
N THR A 42 7.68 14.99 21.26
CA THR A 42 7.31 16.40 21.51
C THR A 42 6.54 16.99 20.33
N ILE A 43 6.90 16.60 19.11
CA ILE A 43 6.21 17.01 17.89
C ILE A 43 4.82 16.37 17.81
N VAL A 44 4.71 15.07 18.06
CA VAL A 44 3.43 14.34 18.06
C VAL A 44 2.50 14.92 19.12
N ASP A 45 2.99 15.14 20.34
CA ASP A 45 2.22 15.76 21.42
C ASP A 45 1.67 17.14 20.99
N SER A 46 2.47 17.93 20.28
CA SER A 46 2.02 19.21 19.73
C SER A 46 0.97 19.05 18.63
N ILE A 47 1.10 18.05 17.76
CA ILE A 47 0.13 17.76 16.70
C ILE A 47 -1.19 17.30 17.33
N THR A 48 -1.14 16.33 18.25
CA THR A 48 -2.30 15.78 18.95
C THR A 48 -3.04 16.84 19.76
N ALA A 49 -2.33 17.69 20.50
CA ALA A 49 -2.94 18.78 21.28
C ALA A 49 -3.69 19.79 20.39
N VAL A 50 -3.17 20.06 19.19
CA VAL A 50 -3.85 20.89 18.20
C VAL A 50 -5.05 20.11 17.62
N PHE A 51 -4.85 18.85 17.25
CA PHE A 51 -5.81 18.00 16.57
C PHE A 51 -7.17 17.90 17.29
N ASP A 52 -7.15 17.77 18.62
CA ASP A 52 -8.36 17.72 19.46
C ASP A 52 -9.20 19.01 19.40
N THR A 53 -8.58 20.13 19.02
CA THR A 53 -9.23 21.46 19.00
C THR A 53 -9.54 21.96 17.59
N VAL A 54 -8.93 21.39 16.54
CA VAL A 54 -9.17 21.81 15.16
C VAL A 54 -10.43 21.12 14.62
N ALA A 55 -11.32 21.93 14.05
CA ALA A 55 -12.48 21.44 13.30
C ALA A 55 -12.01 20.68 12.05
N LEU A 56 -12.78 19.69 11.61
CA LEU A 56 -12.52 19.04 10.33
C LEU A 56 -12.43 20.08 9.21
N ASN A 57 -11.28 20.13 8.54
CA ASN A 57 -11.05 21.07 7.44
C ASN A 57 -11.55 20.52 6.09
N LYS A 58 -11.95 19.24 6.06
CA LYS A 58 -12.35 18.52 4.87
C LYS A 58 -13.43 17.49 5.21
N ILE A 59 -14.46 17.44 4.36
CA ILE A 59 -15.44 16.34 4.37
C ILE A 59 -14.88 15.24 3.48
N TYR A 60 -14.63 14.07 4.07
CA TYR A 60 -14.23 12.88 3.34
C TYR A 60 -15.48 12.11 2.91
N TYR A 61 -15.48 11.62 1.68
CA TYR A 61 -16.56 10.81 1.14
C TYR A 61 -16.05 9.41 0.88
N SER A 62 -16.85 8.39 1.21
CA SER A 62 -16.60 7.02 0.78
C SER A 62 -16.36 6.94 -0.73
N LYS A 63 -15.72 5.88 -1.23
CA LYS A 63 -15.79 5.62 -2.67
C LYS A 63 -17.24 5.48 -3.12
N LYS A 64 -17.47 5.83 -4.40
CA LYS A 64 -18.74 5.53 -5.08
C LYS A 64 -18.88 4.02 -5.14
N GLN A 65 -19.86 3.49 -4.43
CA GLN A 65 -20.10 2.06 -4.33
C GLN A 65 -21.58 1.75 -4.52
N SER A 66 -21.86 0.52 -4.95
CA SER A 66 -23.19 -0.04 -5.08
C SER A 66 -23.20 -1.45 -4.49
N ARG A 67 -24.39 -1.93 -4.17
CA ARG A 67 -24.62 -3.32 -3.81
C ARG A 67 -25.04 -4.09 -5.06
N GLY A 68 -24.68 -5.36 -5.12
CA GLY A 68 -25.05 -6.22 -6.23
C GLY A 68 -24.89 -7.69 -5.92
N TYR A 69 -25.13 -8.54 -6.91
CA TYR A 69 -24.84 -9.96 -6.86
C TYR A 69 -23.76 -10.29 -7.89
N CYS A 70 -22.83 -11.18 -7.54
CA CYS A 70 -21.81 -11.67 -8.46
C CYS A 70 -21.86 -13.20 -8.55
N PHE A 71 -21.79 -13.72 -9.77
CA PHE A 71 -21.79 -15.16 -10.03
C PHE A 71 -20.71 -15.53 -11.05
N GLU A 72 -20.06 -16.66 -10.85
CA GLU A 72 -19.08 -17.19 -11.80
C GLU A 72 -19.52 -18.56 -12.31
N PHE A 73 -19.38 -18.77 -13.63
CA PHE A 73 -19.66 -20.04 -14.28
C PHE A 73 -18.52 -20.40 -15.24
N ARG A 74 -18.37 -21.71 -15.51
CA ARG A 74 -17.33 -22.26 -16.39
C ARG A 74 -17.90 -23.25 -17.40
N GLY A 75 -17.13 -23.53 -18.45
CA GLY A 75 -17.42 -24.53 -19.47
C GLY A 75 -18.70 -24.25 -20.26
N ASP A 76 -19.44 -25.31 -20.60
CA ASP A 76 -20.66 -25.23 -21.41
C ASP A 76 -21.74 -24.31 -20.81
N THR A 77 -21.80 -24.22 -19.47
CA THR A 77 -22.74 -23.33 -18.79
C THR A 77 -22.39 -21.87 -19.04
N ALA A 78 -21.09 -21.51 -19.01
CA ALA A 78 -20.65 -20.16 -19.30
C ALA A 78 -21.01 -19.74 -20.73
N GLU A 79 -20.86 -20.65 -21.69
CA GLU A 79 -21.21 -20.41 -23.09
C GLU A 79 -22.72 -20.26 -23.31
N GLN A 80 -23.51 -21.08 -22.63
CA GLN A 80 -24.97 -20.98 -22.71
C GLN A 80 -25.48 -19.68 -22.08
N ILE A 81 -24.89 -19.26 -20.96
CA ILE A 81 -25.20 -17.95 -20.36
C ILE A 81 -24.82 -16.84 -21.33
N ASN A 82 -23.62 -16.88 -21.94
CA ASN A 82 -23.21 -15.85 -22.90
C ASN A 82 -24.21 -15.72 -24.06
N LYS A 83 -24.68 -16.85 -24.61
CA LYS A 83 -25.75 -16.86 -25.63
C LYS A 83 -27.05 -16.25 -25.10
N ASP A 84 -27.47 -16.56 -23.88
CA ASP A 84 -28.68 -15.97 -23.31
C ASP A 84 -28.54 -14.45 -23.10
N PHE A 85 -27.34 -13.96 -22.78
CA PHE A 85 -27.04 -12.52 -22.74
C PHE A 85 -27.14 -11.88 -24.13
N GLU A 86 -26.71 -12.57 -25.20
CA GLU A 86 -26.93 -12.11 -26.57
C GLU A 86 -28.42 -11.95 -26.90
N HIS A 87 -29.28 -12.75 -26.24
CA HIS A 87 -30.74 -12.71 -26.34
C HIS A 87 -31.42 -11.87 -25.24
N ARG A 88 -30.66 -11.08 -24.47
CA ARG A 88 -31.17 -10.14 -23.44
C ARG A 88 -32.01 -10.82 -22.34
N ILE A 89 -31.50 -11.92 -21.79
CA ILE A 89 -32.12 -12.56 -20.61
C ILE A 89 -32.32 -11.55 -19.47
N THR A 90 -33.51 -11.56 -18.85
CA THR A 90 -33.79 -10.72 -17.68
C THR A 90 -33.14 -11.31 -16.42
N PHE A 91 -32.96 -10.52 -15.36
CA PHE A 91 -32.43 -11.07 -14.11
C PHE A 91 -33.36 -12.14 -13.50
N GLU A 92 -34.67 -12.00 -13.59
CA GLU A 92 -35.62 -13.01 -13.09
C GLU A 92 -35.54 -14.31 -13.91
N ASP A 93 -35.44 -14.23 -15.23
CA ASP A 93 -35.25 -15.40 -16.08
C ASP A 93 -33.88 -16.05 -15.83
N PHE A 94 -32.84 -15.24 -15.65
CA PHE A 94 -31.50 -15.70 -15.30
C PHE A 94 -31.52 -16.45 -13.97
N LYS A 95 -32.17 -15.89 -12.95
CA LYS A 95 -32.32 -16.50 -11.64
C LYS A 95 -33.09 -17.82 -11.71
N ALA A 96 -34.21 -17.86 -12.44
CA ALA A 96 -35.00 -19.06 -12.63
C ALA A 96 -34.24 -20.17 -13.37
N LYS A 97 -33.41 -19.80 -14.35
CA LYS A 97 -32.67 -20.74 -15.20
C LYS A 97 -31.36 -21.24 -14.57
N TYR A 98 -30.57 -20.37 -13.95
CA TYR A 98 -29.20 -20.67 -13.53
C TYR A 98 -28.96 -20.65 -12.02
N LEU A 99 -29.85 -20.01 -11.25
CA LEU A 99 -29.69 -19.83 -9.81
C LEU A 99 -30.75 -20.58 -8.99
N LYS A 100 -31.48 -21.51 -9.60
CA LYS A 100 -32.50 -22.28 -8.91
C LYS A 100 -31.88 -23.07 -7.75
N GLY A 101 -32.30 -22.75 -6.52
CA GLY A 101 -31.78 -23.37 -5.29
C GLY A 101 -30.42 -22.85 -4.84
N LYS A 102 -29.88 -21.79 -5.47
CA LYS A 102 -28.69 -21.08 -5.01
C LYS A 102 -29.08 -19.86 -4.18
N GLU A 103 -28.33 -19.62 -3.11
CA GLU A 103 -28.42 -18.39 -2.34
C GLU A 103 -27.82 -17.22 -3.11
N LEU A 104 -28.35 -16.02 -2.88
CA LEU A 104 -27.87 -14.79 -3.51
C LEU A 104 -26.93 -14.07 -2.54
N GLU A 105 -25.65 -14.03 -2.89
CA GLU A 105 -24.62 -13.35 -2.12
C GLU A 105 -24.50 -11.88 -2.54
N GLU A 106 -24.82 -10.97 -1.63
CA GLU A 106 -24.69 -9.53 -1.84
C GLU A 106 -23.22 -9.12 -1.71
N VAL A 107 -22.68 -8.49 -2.76
CA VAL A 107 -21.30 -7.98 -2.81
C VAL A 107 -21.28 -6.46 -2.93
N VAL A 108 -20.21 -5.83 -2.47
CA VAL A 108 -19.94 -4.42 -2.71
C VAL A 108 -19.18 -4.27 -4.01
N MET A 109 -19.67 -3.39 -4.88
CA MET A 109 -19.06 -3.04 -6.15
C MET A 109 -18.63 -1.58 -6.10
N HIS A 110 -17.40 -1.26 -6.51
CA HIS A 110 -16.94 0.11 -6.63
C HIS A 110 -16.25 0.36 -7.98
N LYS A 111 -16.33 1.61 -8.46
CA LYS A 111 -15.74 2.03 -9.74
C LYS A 111 -14.33 2.54 -9.53
N VAL A 112 -13.36 2.05 -10.32
CA VAL A 112 -11.98 2.55 -10.30
C VAL A 112 -11.55 3.06 -11.67
N HIS A 113 -10.82 4.18 -11.64
CA HIS A 113 -10.35 4.90 -12.84
C HIS A 113 -8.91 4.56 -13.25
N LEU A 114 -8.19 3.74 -12.48
CA LEU A 114 -6.85 3.27 -12.85
C LEU A 114 -6.91 2.32 -14.06
N PHE A 115 -6.04 2.56 -15.04
CA PHE A 115 -5.81 1.73 -16.24
C PHE A 115 -6.98 1.56 -17.22
N ASP A 116 -7.89 2.53 -17.28
CA ASP A 116 -9.11 2.41 -18.08
C ASP A 116 -10.02 1.26 -17.60
N LYS A 117 -11.04 1.67 -16.85
CA LYS A 117 -12.37 1.04 -16.78
C LYS A 117 -12.40 -0.32 -16.06
N PHE A 118 -12.47 -0.36 -14.73
CA PHE A 118 -12.75 -1.59 -13.97
C PHE A 118 -13.97 -1.45 -13.04
N ILE A 119 -14.72 -2.55 -12.85
CA ILE A 119 -15.48 -2.76 -11.60
C ILE A 119 -14.58 -3.55 -10.68
N ILE A 120 -14.42 -3.06 -9.45
CA ILE A 120 -13.82 -3.83 -8.39
C ILE A 120 -14.94 -4.39 -7.52
N LEU A 121 -14.90 -5.69 -7.28
CA LEU A 121 -15.68 -6.30 -6.21
C LEU A 121 -14.84 -6.38 -4.96
N THR A 122 -15.37 -5.89 -3.85
CA THR A 122 -14.75 -6.11 -2.54
C THR A 122 -15.41 -7.32 -1.89
N LYS A 123 -14.63 -8.37 -1.65
CA LYS A 123 -15.01 -9.55 -0.87
C LYS A 123 -14.05 -9.71 0.32
N PRO A 124 -14.36 -10.55 1.32
CA PRO A 124 -13.40 -10.83 2.39
C PRO A 124 -12.10 -11.39 1.87
N SER A 125 -12.14 -12.29 0.89
CA SER A 125 -10.95 -12.89 0.29
C SER A 125 -10.06 -11.89 -0.46
N GLY A 126 -10.58 -10.71 -0.81
CA GLY A 126 -9.84 -9.72 -1.60
C GLY A 126 -10.67 -8.82 -2.49
N GLU A 127 -9.97 -8.00 -3.26
CA GLU A 127 -10.54 -7.18 -4.32
C GLU A 127 -10.46 -7.94 -5.66
N TYR A 128 -11.54 -7.97 -6.44
CA TYR A 128 -11.55 -8.64 -7.74
C TYR A 128 -11.76 -7.63 -8.85
N PHE A 129 -10.83 -7.60 -9.80
CA PHE A 129 -10.77 -6.61 -10.87
C PHE A 129 -11.42 -7.15 -12.13
N PHE A 130 -12.49 -6.49 -12.58
CA PHE A 130 -13.18 -6.84 -13.81
C PHE A 130 -13.04 -5.73 -14.85
N PRO A 131 -12.28 -5.94 -15.94
CA PRO A 131 -12.14 -4.95 -16.98
C PRO A 131 -13.50 -4.70 -17.65
N LEU A 132 -13.93 -3.43 -17.63
CA LEU A 132 -15.13 -2.95 -18.32
C LEU A 132 -14.96 -2.95 -19.83
N SER A 133 -13.72 -2.97 -20.35
CA SER A 133 -13.48 -3.15 -21.79
C SER A 133 -13.99 -4.49 -22.31
N ASP A 134 -14.04 -5.49 -21.44
CA ASP A 134 -14.39 -6.88 -21.77
C ASP A 134 -15.82 -7.23 -21.32
N MET A 135 -16.49 -6.30 -20.64
CA MET A 135 -17.87 -6.46 -20.21
C MET A 135 -18.84 -6.26 -21.38
N SER A 136 -19.64 -7.27 -21.68
CA SER A 136 -20.72 -7.15 -22.66
C SER A 136 -21.97 -6.58 -21.98
N TYR A 137 -22.44 -5.44 -22.48
CA TYR A 137 -23.67 -4.79 -22.04
C TYR A 137 -24.64 -4.71 -23.22
N LYS A 138 -25.86 -5.23 -23.07
CA LYS A 138 -26.95 -5.01 -24.04
C LYS A 138 -28.21 -4.56 -23.31
N SER A 139 -28.29 -3.26 -23.01
CA SER A 139 -29.58 -2.63 -22.72
C SER A 139 -30.55 -2.88 -23.88
N THR A 140 -31.84 -2.71 -23.61
CA THR A 140 -32.89 -2.73 -24.64
C THR A 140 -32.66 -1.71 -25.77
N ALA A 141 -31.78 -0.70 -25.58
CA ALA A 141 -31.29 0.19 -26.61
C ALA A 141 -30.00 -0.33 -27.27
N GLN A 142 -30.02 -0.32 -28.61
CA GLN A 142 -29.08 -0.92 -29.54
C GLN A 142 -27.83 -0.06 -29.70
N ASP A 143 -26.88 -0.08 -28.77
CA ASP A 143 -25.56 0.52 -28.95
C ASP A 143 -24.48 -0.30 -28.23
N SER A 144 -23.41 -0.65 -28.96
CA SER A 144 -22.13 -1.03 -28.38
C SER A 144 -21.67 0.05 -27.40
N LEU A 145 -21.19 -0.34 -26.21
CA LEU A 145 -20.76 0.51 -25.10
C LEU A 145 -20.27 1.92 -25.53
N ASP A 146 -21.17 2.90 -25.47
CA ASP A 146 -20.76 4.26 -25.17
C ASP A 146 -20.34 4.21 -23.70
N TYR A 147 -19.03 4.08 -23.46
CA TYR A 147 -18.41 4.14 -22.14
C TYR A 147 -18.93 5.32 -21.30
N ASN A 148 -19.29 6.43 -21.98
CA ASN A 148 -19.90 7.58 -21.34
C ASN A 148 -21.29 7.30 -20.75
N LYS A 149 -22.04 6.31 -21.27
CA LYS A 149 -23.34 5.88 -20.76
C LYS A 149 -23.22 4.98 -19.52
N PHE A 150 -22.22 4.10 -19.47
CA PHE A 150 -21.88 3.29 -18.29
C PHE A 150 -21.36 4.17 -17.13
N ILE A 151 -20.66 5.26 -17.47
CA ILE A 151 -20.24 6.29 -16.51
C ILE A 151 -21.41 7.16 -16.02
N LYS A 152 -22.45 7.39 -16.83
CA LYS A 152 -23.58 8.31 -16.52
C LYS A 152 -24.65 7.76 -15.54
N ASP A 153 -24.23 6.92 -14.59
CA ASP A 153 -24.90 6.74 -13.27
C ASP A 153 -26.28 6.05 -13.19
N LYS A 154 -26.69 5.20 -14.15
CA LYS A 154 -27.88 4.33 -13.93
C LYS A 154 -27.64 2.90 -14.39
N LEU A 155 -27.04 2.12 -13.49
CA LEU A 155 -26.87 0.67 -13.66
C LEU A 155 -27.79 -0.14 -12.73
N LYS A 156 -28.55 0.53 -11.87
CA LYS A 156 -29.52 -0.12 -11.00
C LYS A 156 -30.50 -0.98 -11.80
N GLY A 157 -30.62 -2.25 -11.41
CA GLY A 157 -31.47 -3.25 -12.05
C GLY A 157 -30.87 -3.86 -13.31
N GLU A 158 -29.64 -3.51 -13.68
CA GLU A 158 -28.98 -4.03 -14.87
C GLU A 158 -28.22 -5.32 -14.56
N LEU A 159 -28.23 -6.22 -15.55
CA LEU A 159 -27.49 -7.47 -15.55
C LEU A 159 -26.32 -7.34 -16.54
N CYS A 160 -25.08 -7.45 -16.04
CA CYS A 160 -23.85 -7.32 -16.80
C CYS A 160 -23.10 -8.66 -16.84
N SER A 161 -22.31 -8.89 -17.88
CA SER A 161 -21.44 -10.06 -17.97
C SER A 161 -20.04 -9.72 -18.45
N ASN A 162 -19.04 -10.44 -17.93
CA ASN A 162 -17.69 -10.50 -18.47
C ASN A 162 -17.42 -11.95 -18.91
N PHE A 163 -17.36 -12.19 -20.23
CA PHE A 163 -17.15 -13.52 -20.81
C PHE A 163 -15.73 -13.63 -21.37
N ILE A 164 -15.01 -14.67 -20.96
CA ILE A 164 -13.67 -14.96 -21.45
C ILE A 164 -13.67 -16.33 -22.11
N ASP A 165 -13.42 -16.36 -23.42
CA ASP A 165 -13.28 -17.58 -24.22
C ASP A 165 -11.83 -18.07 -24.19
N TYR A 166 -11.59 -19.17 -23.49
CA TYR A 166 -10.27 -19.80 -23.42
C TYR A 166 -10.10 -21.01 -24.36
N LYS A 167 -11.00 -21.22 -25.32
CA LYS A 167 -10.91 -22.37 -26.26
C LYS A 167 -9.61 -22.38 -27.06
N ALA A 168 -9.09 -21.22 -27.43
CA ALA A 168 -7.80 -21.10 -28.12
C ALA A 168 -6.63 -21.65 -27.28
N LEU A 169 -6.76 -21.60 -25.95
CA LEU A 169 -5.80 -22.15 -24.99
C LEU A 169 -6.16 -23.57 -24.51
N LYS A 170 -7.19 -24.20 -25.09
CA LYS A 170 -7.73 -25.49 -24.67
C LYS A 170 -8.17 -25.53 -23.19
N GLN A 171 -8.61 -24.41 -22.64
CA GLN A 171 -9.19 -24.33 -21.30
C GLN A 171 -10.69 -24.03 -21.41
N GLU A 172 -11.42 -24.27 -20.32
CA GLU A 172 -12.84 -23.98 -20.25
C GLU A 172 -13.11 -22.48 -20.30
N SER A 173 -14.10 -22.07 -21.11
CA SER A 173 -14.63 -20.71 -21.10
C SER A 173 -15.13 -20.32 -19.72
N THR A 174 -15.03 -19.05 -19.35
CA THR A 174 -15.52 -18.55 -18.06
C THR A 174 -16.43 -17.34 -18.28
N ILE A 175 -17.43 -17.17 -17.41
CA ILE A 175 -18.26 -15.97 -17.40
C ILE A 175 -18.51 -15.51 -15.97
N SER A 176 -18.31 -14.21 -15.74
CA SER A 176 -18.68 -13.52 -14.50
C SER A 176 -19.92 -12.67 -14.75
N ILE A 177 -20.94 -12.83 -13.92
CA ILE A 177 -22.23 -12.14 -14.03
C ILE A 177 -22.42 -11.20 -12.85
N PHE A 178 -22.83 -9.97 -13.13
CA PHE A 178 -23.07 -8.94 -12.13
C PHE A 178 -24.51 -8.45 -12.24
N TYR A 179 -25.23 -8.42 -11.14
CA TYR A 179 -26.52 -7.74 -11.05
C TYR A 179 -26.40 -6.58 -10.06
N ILE A 180 -26.74 -5.38 -10.49
CA ILE A 180 -26.55 -4.17 -9.68
C ILE A 180 -27.90 -3.81 -9.03
N ILE A 181 -27.94 -3.79 -7.70
CA ILE A 181 -29.18 -3.61 -6.92
C ILE A 181 -29.51 -2.13 -6.69
N ASP A 182 -28.48 -1.32 -6.49
CA ASP A 182 -28.60 0.11 -6.16
C ASP A 182 -27.86 0.99 -7.16
N ASP A 183 -28.05 2.30 -7.04
CA ASP A 183 -27.22 3.25 -7.75
C ASP A 183 -25.85 3.35 -7.06
N PHE A 184 -24.83 3.77 -7.82
CA PHE A 184 -23.50 4.01 -7.25
C PHE A 184 -23.50 5.34 -6.50
N GLU A 185 -23.43 5.27 -5.18
CA GLU A 185 -23.48 6.44 -4.31
C GLU A 185 -22.18 6.55 -3.49
N ASN A 186 -21.82 7.78 -3.13
CA ASN A 186 -20.86 8.04 -2.08
C ASN A 186 -21.56 8.77 -0.94
N ARG A 187 -21.12 8.50 0.29
CA ARG A 187 -21.64 9.16 1.49
C ARG A 187 -20.52 9.85 2.24
N PRO A 188 -20.79 11.00 2.89
CA PRO A 188 -19.81 11.60 3.79
C PRO A 188 -19.51 10.61 4.92
N LEU A 189 -18.22 10.44 5.25
CA LEU A 189 -17.81 9.66 6.40
C LEU A 189 -18.18 10.38 7.68
N LYS A 190 -18.54 9.63 8.72
CA LYS A 190 -18.74 10.14 10.08
C LYS A 190 -17.48 10.86 10.55
N GLU A 191 -17.66 11.88 11.39
CA GLU A 191 -16.59 12.72 11.90
C GLU A 191 -15.43 11.92 12.51
N ASP A 192 -15.72 10.87 13.27
CA ASP A 192 -14.69 10.02 13.91
C ASP A 192 -13.71 9.43 12.87
N TYR A 193 -14.21 8.93 11.74
CA TYR A 193 -13.38 8.36 10.67
C TYR A 193 -12.66 9.44 9.85
N ALA A 194 -13.35 10.55 9.58
CA ALA A 194 -12.72 11.71 8.94
C ALA A 194 -11.56 12.26 9.79
N ARG A 195 -11.69 12.22 11.13
CA ARG A 195 -10.62 12.57 12.06
C ARG A 195 -9.47 11.56 12.01
N MET A 196 -9.73 10.26 11.97
CA MET A 196 -8.64 9.28 11.78
C MET A 196 -7.83 9.56 10.51
N ILE A 197 -8.50 9.83 9.39
CA ILE A 197 -7.84 10.19 8.12
C ILE A 197 -7.03 11.49 8.27
N GLN A 198 -7.63 12.55 8.81
CA GLN A 198 -6.94 13.83 8.99
C GLN A 198 -5.75 13.71 9.96
N TYR A 199 -5.88 12.91 11.02
CA TYR A 199 -4.82 12.64 11.98
C TYR A 199 -3.63 11.98 11.29
N SER A 200 -3.86 10.92 10.52
CA SER A 200 -2.80 10.22 9.79
C SER A 200 -2.07 11.12 8.79
N TYR A 201 -2.80 11.94 8.03
CA TYR A 201 -2.19 12.91 7.10
C TYR A 201 -1.61 14.15 7.77
N SER A 202 -1.91 14.42 9.04
CA SER A 202 -1.22 15.48 9.79
C SER A 202 0.14 15.03 10.32
N LEU A 203 0.31 13.72 10.52
CA LEU A 203 1.57 13.09 10.90
C LEU A 203 2.45 12.85 9.66
N ILE A 204 1.85 12.39 8.57
CA ILE A 204 2.56 12.13 7.30
C ILE A 204 2.38 13.33 6.40
N ASP A 205 3.46 14.03 6.09
CA ASP A 205 3.37 15.10 5.12
C ASP A 205 3.21 14.54 3.70
N THR A 206 2.12 14.97 3.07
CA THR A 206 1.72 14.59 1.73
C THR A 206 2.34 15.46 0.63
N ASN A 207 3.05 16.54 0.98
CA ASN A 207 3.70 17.42 0.02
C ASN A 207 5.16 17.06 -0.27
N HIS A 208 5.78 16.17 0.51
CA HIS A 208 7.20 15.85 0.36
C HIS A 208 7.51 14.67 -0.57
N THR A 209 6.57 14.17 -1.38
CA THR A 209 6.96 13.27 -2.47
C THR A 209 7.61 14.11 -3.56
N ILE A 210 8.94 14.21 -3.52
CA ILE A 210 9.73 14.97 -4.49
C ILE A 210 10.04 14.03 -5.66
N LEU A 211 9.02 13.63 -6.42
CA LEU A 211 9.26 12.94 -7.68
C LEU A 211 9.33 14.01 -8.76
N PHE A 212 10.44 14.06 -9.49
CA PHE A 212 10.54 14.94 -10.64
C PHE A 212 9.58 14.42 -11.73
N GLU A 213 8.51 15.19 -12.03
CA GLU A 213 7.39 14.82 -12.92
C GLU A 213 7.82 14.35 -14.33
N ASP A 214 9.03 14.71 -14.76
CA ASP A 214 9.60 14.41 -16.07
C ASP A 214 11.01 13.79 -15.98
N GLY A 215 11.30 13.06 -14.90
CA GLY A 215 12.53 12.30 -14.81
C GLY A 215 12.57 11.19 -15.85
N GLU A 216 12.92 11.50 -17.11
CA GLU A 216 13.48 10.49 -18.00
C GLU A 216 14.57 9.83 -17.17
N LEU A 217 14.35 8.57 -16.81
CA LEU A 217 15.23 7.73 -15.97
C LEU A 217 16.69 7.64 -16.49
N PHE A 218 16.98 8.33 -17.60
CA PHE A 218 18.19 8.36 -18.40
C PHE A 218 18.69 9.77 -18.74
N LYS A 219 18.16 10.85 -18.13
CA LYS A 219 18.71 12.19 -18.39
C LYS A 219 20.15 12.23 -17.91
N SER A 220 21.08 12.38 -18.85
CA SER A 220 22.49 12.55 -18.55
C SER A 220 22.66 13.77 -17.64
N ASN A 221 23.45 13.61 -16.58
CA ASN A 221 23.84 14.68 -15.66
C ASN A 221 25.35 14.93 -15.80
N PRO A 222 25.78 15.74 -16.79
CA PRO A 222 27.20 15.93 -17.10
C PRO A 222 28.06 16.42 -15.95
N SER A 223 27.50 17.23 -15.03
CA SER A 223 28.23 17.73 -13.87
C SER A 223 28.42 16.65 -12.83
N VAL A 224 27.41 15.80 -12.62
CA VAL A 224 27.55 14.63 -11.76
C VAL A 224 28.54 13.61 -12.35
N GLU A 225 28.47 13.32 -13.65
CA GLU A 225 29.43 12.42 -14.32
C GLU A 225 30.87 12.98 -14.27
N ARG A 226 31.05 14.30 -14.44
CA ARG A 226 32.36 14.94 -14.27
C ARG A 226 32.90 14.80 -12.85
N PHE A 227 32.05 14.97 -11.83
CA PHE A 227 32.43 14.77 -10.44
C PHE A 227 32.90 13.32 -10.17
N TYR A 228 32.19 12.33 -10.72
CA TYR A 228 32.62 10.93 -10.58
C TYR A 228 33.91 10.60 -11.33
N ASN A 229 34.05 11.08 -12.56
CA ASN A 229 35.28 10.88 -13.33
C ASN A 229 36.49 11.47 -12.60
N TYR A 230 36.31 12.60 -11.91
CA TYR A 230 37.33 13.16 -11.03
C TYR A 230 37.66 12.23 -9.86
N ILE A 231 36.66 11.76 -9.11
CA ILE A 231 36.87 10.81 -7.99
C ILE A 231 37.60 9.55 -8.45
N GLU A 232 37.15 8.95 -9.56
CA GLU A 232 37.75 7.73 -10.11
C GLU A 232 39.21 7.97 -10.52
N SER A 233 39.51 9.08 -11.20
CA SER A 233 40.87 9.49 -11.56
C SER A 233 41.78 9.67 -10.34
N GLU A 234 41.30 10.29 -9.27
CA GLU A 234 42.09 10.51 -8.06
C GLU A 234 42.38 9.19 -7.32
N ILE A 235 41.40 8.28 -7.28
CA ILE A 235 41.58 6.92 -6.73
C ILE A 235 42.59 6.12 -7.57
N GLU A 236 42.53 6.21 -8.91
CA GLU A 236 43.49 5.55 -9.81
C GLU A 236 44.92 6.08 -9.63
N GLN A 237 45.07 7.36 -9.27
CA GLN A 237 46.35 7.96 -8.88
C GLN A 237 46.82 7.56 -7.48
N GLY A 238 46.04 6.77 -6.74
CA GLY A 238 46.37 6.30 -5.39
C GLY A 238 46.11 7.32 -4.29
N LYS A 239 45.36 8.40 -4.58
CA LYS A 239 44.95 9.36 -3.56
C LYS A 239 43.78 8.82 -2.75
N SER A 240 43.83 9.04 -1.44
CA SER A 240 42.74 8.73 -0.53
C SER A 240 41.62 9.78 -0.61
N GLU A 241 40.41 9.40 -0.18
CA GLU A 241 39.26 10.31 -0.12
C GLU A 241 39.55 11.59 0.67
N LYS A 242 40.32 11.46 1.76
CA LYS A 242 40.71 12.60 2.59
C LYS A 242 41.64 13.58 1.85
N GLU A 243 42.44 13.09 0.91
CA GLU A 243 43.38 13.93 0.15
C GLU A 243 42.65 14.70 -0.94
N PHE A 244 41.86 14.04 -1.79
CA PHE A 244 41.19 14.72 -2.90
C PHE A 244 40.01 15.60 -2.43
N ALA A 245 39.34 15.25 -1.33
CA ALA A 245 38.24 16.05 -0.79
C ALA A 245 38.66 17.40 -0.18
N GLN A 246 39.98 17.65 -0.05
CA GLN A 246 40.54 18.93 0.40
C GLN A 246 40.91 19.86 -0.76
N THR A 247 40.72 19.43 -2.01
CA THR A 247 41.07 20.22 -3.19
C THR A 247 39.94 21.17 -3.57
N GLU A 248 40.31 22.34 -4.12
CA GLU A 248 39.34 23.30 -4.68
C GLU A 248 38.56 22.69 -5.85
N GLU A 249 39.19 21.82 -6.64
CA GLU A 249 38.56 21.12 -7.75
C GLU A 249 37.42 20.20 -7.29
N PHE A 250 37.63 19.43 -6.20
CA PHE A 250 36.58 18.61 -5.61
C PHE A 250 35.38 19.46 -5.17
N GLU A 251 35.62 20.57 -4.47
CA GLU A 251 34.55 21.46 -3.99
C GLU A 251 33.76 22.05 -5.16
N GLN A 252 34.44 22.55 -6.20
CA GLN A 252 33.80 23.11 -7.39
C GLN A 252 32.97 22.07 -8.15
N LEU A 253 33.49 20.86 -8.33
CA LEU A 253 32.79 19.78 -9.03
C LEU A 253 31.59 19.27 -8.23
N LEU A 254 31.73 19.12 -6.91
CA LEU A 254 30.62 18.74 -6.04
C LEU A 254 29.52 19.81 -6.05
N ALA A 255 29.87 21.10 -5.95
CA ALA A 255 28.90 22.19 -6.01
C ALA A 255 28.17 22.26 -7.36
N ALA A 256 28.88 22.03 -8.46
CA ALA A 256 28.27 21.95 -9.80
C ALA A 256 27.31 20.76 -9.93
N ALA A 257 27.71 19.59 -9.42
CA ALA A 257 26.87 18.40 -9.36
C ALA A 257 25.62 18.62 -8.50
N ILE A 258 25.75 19.30 -7.36
CA ILE A 258 24.64 19.66 -6.46
C ILE A 258 23.62 20.53 -7.17
N LYS A 259 24.09 21.58 -7.84
CA LYS A 259 23.21 22.49 -8.56
C LYS A 259 22.44 21.75 -9.66
N GLU A 260 23.13 20.94 -10.46
CA GLU A 260 22.51 20.18 -11.55
C GLU A 260 21.50 19.14 -11.01
N GLY A 261 21.85 18.41 -9.95
CA GLY A 261 20.96 17.43 -9.33
C GLY A 261 19.70 18.06 -8.72
N TYR A 262 19.79 19.28 -8.20
CA TYR A 262 18.64 20.00 -7.64
C TYR A 262 17.65 20.41 -8.74
N ASP A 263 18.15 20.79 -9.91
CA ASP A 263 17.33 21.28 -11.04
C ASP A 263 16.66 20.16 -11.85
N GLY A 264 17.14 18.90 -11.77
CA GLY A 264 16.67 17.84 -12.67
C GLY A 264 16.67 16.41 -12.12
N GLY A 265 17.03 16.20 -10.86
CA GLY A 265 17.15 14.86 -10.26
C GLY A 265 18.34 14.05 -10.77
N PHE A 266 18.71 13.00 -10.05
CA PHE A 266 19.87 12.17 -10.40
C PHE A 266 19.75 10.74 -9.85
N LYS A 267 20.44 9.76 -10.47
CA LYS A 267 20.33 8.33 -10.12
C LYS A 267 21.67 7.60 -9.92
N ARG A 268 22.48 8.01 -8.93
CA ARG A 268 23.53 7.14 -8.35
C ARG A 268 23.67 7.32 -6.84
N ARG A 269 23.60 6.20 -6.12
CA ARG A 269 23.69 6.12 -4.65
C ARG A 269 24.96 6.70 -4.06
N SER A 270 26.09 6.52 -4.75
CA SER A 270 27.38 7.00 -4.25
C SER A 270 27.48 8.52 -4.22
N TYR A 271 26.59 9.25 -4.89
CA TYR A 271 26.64 10.70 -4.97
C TYR A 271 26.10 11.31 -3.68
N GLU A 272 24.99 10.76 -3.19
CA GLU A 272 24.34 11.15 -1.94
C GLU A 272 25.29 10.98 -0.74
N TYR A 273 26.20 9.99 -0.78
CA TYR A 273 27.26 9.83 0.22
C TYR A 273 28.20 11.05 0.27
N TYR A 274 28.66 11.55 -0.88
CA TYR A 274 29.52 12.72 -0.92
C TYR A 274 28.77 13.99 -0.51
N VAL A 275 27.50 14.12 -0.90
CA VAL A 275 26.65 15.23 -0.47
C VAL A 275 26.45 15.22 1.05
N GLU A 276 26.17 14.05 1.65
CA GLU A 276 26.00 13.92 3.10
C GLU A 276 27.28 14.29 3.84
N LYS A 277 28.42 13.76 3.38
CA LYS A 277 29.71 13.87 4.07
C LYS A 277 30.36 15.23 3.93
N TYR A 278 30.24 15.86 2.77
CA TYR A 278 30.99 17.08 2.41
C TYR A 278 30.12 18.32 2.21
N HIS A 279 28.79 18.19 2.26
CA HIS A 279 27.88 19.33 2.15
C HIS A 279 26.87 19.39 3.28
N SER A 280 25.83 18.54 3.26
CA SER A 280 24.75 18.55 4.27
C SER A 280 23.89 17.30 4.21
N ALA A 281 23.45 16.81 5.39
CA ALA A 281 22.51 15.70 5.49
C ALA A 281 21.13 16.03 4.92
N GLU A 282 20.68 17.28 5.01
CA GLU A 282 19.40 17.77 4.48
C GLU A 282 19.33 17.60 2.96
N LEU A 283 20.40 18.00 2.27
CA LEU A 283 20.48 17.89 0.82
C LEU A 283 20.67 16.43 0.36
N ALA A 284 21.42 15.63 1.11
CA ALA A 284 21.52 14.20 0.84
C ALA A 284 20.16 13.50 1.00
N LEU A 285 19.39 13.90 2.02
CA LEU A 285 18.03 13.41 2.23
C LEU A 285 17.10 13.81 1.09
N PHE A 286 17.19 15.05 0.64
CA PHE A 286 16.47 15.54 -0.54
C PHE A 286 16.77 14.66 -1.75
N PHE A 287 18.05 14.44 -2.08
CA PHE A 287 18.43 13.63 -3.24
C PHE A 287 17.99 12.18 -3.14
N LYS A 288 18.18 11.52 -1.98
CA LYS A 288 17.72 10.14 -1.80
C LYS A 288 16.22 9.98 -2.05
N ARG A 289 15.43 10.94 -1.61
CA ARG A 289 13.97 10.92 -1.75
C ARG A 289 13.49 11.32 -3.15
N SER A 290 14.39 11.85 -3.97
CA SER A 290 14.09 12.31 -5.32
C SER A 290 14.17 11.24 -6.41
N VAL A 291 14.54 10.03 -6.02
CA VAL A 291 14.69 8.89 -6.92
C VAL A 291 13.46 7.99 -6.79
N GLU A 292 12.74 7.80 -7.90
CA GLU A 292 11.73 6.74 -7.96
C GLU A 292 12.43 5.38 -7.97
N PHE A 293 12.19 4.62 -6.92
CA PHE A 293 12.61 3.23 -6.87
C PHE A 293 11.50 2.37 -7.47
N PHE A 294 11.69 1.94 -8.71
CA PHE A 294 10.82 0.95 -9.35
C PHE A 294 11.21 -0.42 -8.78
N LEU A 295 10.54 -0.78 -7.68
CA LEU A 295 10.83 -1.98 -6.91
C LEU A 295 10.37 -3.22 -7.67
N SER A 296 11.28 -4.11 -8.10
CA SER A 296 10.89 -5.36 -8.75
C SER A 296 10.55 -6.49 -7.77
N CYS A 297 10.84 -6.36 -6.47
CA CYS A 297 10.47 -7.31 -5.41
C CYS A 297 10.85 -6.75 -4.03
N ALA A 298 10.04 -7.00 -2.99
CA ALA A 298 10.32 -6.63 -1.57
C ALA A 298 11.55 -7.30 -0.93
N ALA A 299 12.35 -8.01 -1.72
CA ALA A 299 13.51 -8.76 -1.27
C ALA A 299 14.83 -8.25 -1.86
N ASP A 300 14.87 -7.12 -2.59
CA ASP A 300 16.14 -6.56 -3.04
C ASP A 300 16.86 -5.91 -1.84
N PRO A 301 18.03 -6.43 -1.40
CA PRO A 301 18.79 -5.85 -0.30
C PRO A 301 19.15 -4.38 -0.55
N ALA A 302 19.24 -3.99 -1.82
CA ALA A 302 19.50 -2.63 -2.22
C ALA A 302 18.40 -1.68 -1.71
N ASP A 303 17.15 -2.11 -1.66
CA ASP A 303 16.00 -1.29 -1.25
C ASP A 303 16.02 -1.03 0.25
N ASN A 304 16.27 -2.09 1.03
CA ASN A 304 16.42 -1.97 2.47
C ASN A 304 17.56 -1.03 2.84
N VAL A 305 18.70 -1.10 2.15
CA VAL A 305 19.82 -0.16 2.35
C VAL A 305 19.39 1.27 2.03
N HIS A 306 18.67 1.49 0.94
CA HIS A 306 18.21 2.84 0.58
C HIS A 306 17.28 3.45 1.64
N TYR A 307 16.28 2.68 2.10
CA TYR A 307 15.41 3.12 3.18
C TYR A 307 16.18 3.35 4.49
N GLN A 308 17.14 2.48 4.82
CA GLN A 308 18.01 2.64 6.00
C GLN A 308 18.82 3.94 5.95
N GLU A 309 19.38 4.28 4.79
CA GLU A 309 20.11 5.52 4.59
C GLU A 309 19.19 6.75 4.72
N ILE A 310 17.98 6.68 4.17
CA ILE A 310 16.96 7.71 4.38
C ILE A 310 16.67 7.86 5.88
N PHE A 311 16.45 6.77 6.62
CA PHE A 311 16.21 6.83 8.06
C PHE A 311 17.35 7.49 8.82
N SER A 312 18.58 7.06 8.55
CA SER A 312 19.77 7.67 9.13
C SER A 312 19.78 9.18 8.90
N LEU A 313 19.54 9.63 7.67
CA LEU A 313 19.51 11.05 7.33
C LEU A 313 18.34 11.81 7.97
N VAL A 314 17.15 11.20 8.04
CA VAL A 314 16.01 11.80 8.72
C VAL A 314 16.31 12.01 10.21
N THR A 315 16.93 11.03 10.87
CA THR A 315 17.29 11.17 12.28
C THR A 315 18.33 12.26 12.52
N LYS A 316 19.23 12.50 11.55
CA LYS A 316 20.21 13.59 11.59
C LYS A 316 19.58 14.97 11.36
N THR A 317 18.63 15.05 10.44
CA THR A 317 17.97 16.31 10.05
C THR A 317 16.79 16.66 10.95
N LEU A 318 16.29 15.70 11.73
CA LEU A 318 15.09 15.82 12.57
C LEU A 318 13.86 16.33 11.81
N ASN A 319 13.80 16.05 10.50
CA ASN A 319 12.69 16.47 9.66
C ASN A 319 11.47 15.56 9.92
N LYS A 320 10.53 16.05 10.76
CA LYS A 320 9.32 15.31 11.17
C LYS A 320 8.47 14.81 10.01
N ASP A 321 8.34 15.63 8.97
CA ASP A 321 7.40 15.44 7.90
C ASP A 321 7.85 14.26 7.02
N ILE A 322 9.18 14.14 6.87
CA ILE A 322 9.84 13.03 6.23
C ILE A 322 9.86 11.81 7.14
N PHE A 323 10.10 12.00 8.44
CA PHE A 323 10.22 10.91 9.40
C PHE A 323 9.03 9.96 9.40
N PHE A 324 7.82 10.47 9.63
CA PHE A 324 6.64 9.62 9.69
C PHE A 324 6.34 8.97 8.35
N ARG A 325 6.53 9.68 7.24
CA ARG A 325 6.36 9.10 5.90
C ARG A 325 7.32 7.96 5.65
N CYS A 326 8.60 8.13 5.96
CA CYS A 326 9.60 7.08 5.81
C CYS A 326 9.29 5.90 6.72
N HIS A 327 8.88 6.17 7.97
CA HIS A 327 8.51 5.14 8.94
C HIS A 327 7.37 4.28 8.42
N VAL A 328 6.30 4.91 7.91
CA VAL A 328 5.18 4.21 7.28
C VAL A 328 5.61 3.49 6.01
N ASN A 329 6.42 4.10 5.14
CA ASN A 329 6.92 3.45 3.92
C ASN A 329 7.82 2.23 4.21
N ASN A 330 8.42 2.14 5.39
CA ASN A 330 9.22 0.98 5.75
C ASN A 330 8.43 -0.10 6.49
N MET A 331 7.37 0.29 7.21
CA MET A 331 6.37 -0.66 7.67
C MET A 331 5.63 -1.23 6.46
N CYS A 332 5.12 -0.35 5.63
CA CYS A 332 4.40 -0.63 4.42
C CYS A 332 5.13 0.01 3.24
N PRO A 333 6.06 -0.71 2.59
CA PRO A 333 6.55 -0.27 1.29
C PRO A 333 5.35 -0.08 0.36
N SER A 334 5.10 1.17 -0.01
CA SER A 334 4.02 1.57 -0.88
C SER A 334 4.39 1.09 -2.28
N TYR A 335 3.98 -0.13 -2.60
CA TYR A 335 3.94 -0.55 -3.98
C TYR A 335 2.56 -0.12 -4.50
N PRO A 336 2.50 0.77 -5.51
CA PRO A 336 1.26 1.04 -6.22
C PRO A 336 0.58 -0.26 -6.67
N ASP A 337 1.40 -1.27 -7.00
CA ASP A 337 0.94 -2.60 -7.36
C ASP A 337 0.76 -3.54 -6.16
N CYS A 338 1.62 -3.55 -5.11
CA CYS A 338 1.46 -4.53 -4.01
C CYS A 338 0.35 -4.20 -3.02
N ALA A 339 -0.05 -2.95 -2.75
CA ALA A 339 -1.21 -2.71 -1.90
C ALA A 339 -2.45 -3.38 -2.53
N GLN A 340 -2.61 -3.22 -3.85
CA GLN A 340 -3.68 -3.81 -4.66
C GLN A 340 -3.48 -5.31 -4.93
N PHE A 341 -2.24 -5.78 -5.10
CA PHE A 341 -1.91 -7.18 -5.38
C PHE A 341 -1.88 -8.07 -4.13
N CYS A 342 -1.62 -7.50 -2.95
CA CYS A 342 -1.72 -8.18 -1.66
C CYS A 342 -3.18 -8.46 -1.26
N PHE A 343 -4.16 -7.74 -1.82
CA PHE A 343 -5.57 -8.13 -1.71
C PHE A 343 -5.89 -9.38 -2.55
N ASN A 344 -5.16 -9.67 -3.63
CA ASN A 344 -5.64 -10.57 -4.68
C ASN A 344 -5.05 -11.99 -4.64
N ASN A 345 -4.12 -12.29 -3.74
CA ASN A 345 -3.42 -13.57 -3.73
C ASN A 345 -3.38 -14.20 -2.34
N GLU A 346 -4.29 -15.16 -2.10
CA GLU A 346 -4.24 -16.11 -0.97
C GLU A 346 -2.98 -17.01 -1.03
N ASP A 347 -2.42 -17.21 -2.24
CA ASP A 347 -1.37 -18.20 -2.52
C ASP A 347 0.07 -17.65 -2.55
N LEU A 348 0.26 -16.33 -2.44
CA LEU A 348 1.62 -15.82 -2.33
C LEU A 348 2.11 -16.06 -0.91
N ASN A 349 3.16 -16.86 -0.81
CA ASN A 349 4.08 -16.92 0.32
C ASN A 349 4.77 -15.55 0.57
N VAL A 350 4.04 -14.43 0.55
CA VAL A 350 4.49 -13.11 1.04
C VAL A 350 4.92 -13.23 2.50
N HIS A 351 4.34 -14.20 3.22
CA HIS A 351 4.76 -14.62 4.55
C HIS A 351 6.25 -15.01 4.68
N LYS A 352 6.92 -15.36 3.57
CA LYS A 352 8.33 -15.76 3.58
C LYS A 352 9.30 -14.63 3.22
N TYR A 353 8.81 -13.51 2.68
CA TYR A 353 9.65 -12.43 2.15
C TYR A 353 9.70 -11.20 3.06
N THR A 354 8.94 -11.20 4.16
CA THR A 354 9.06 -10.24 5.24
C THR A 354 9.16 -11.05 6.53
N SER A 355 10.36 -11.20 7.09
CA SER A 355 10.53 -11.83 8.40
C SER A 355 9.72 -11.04 9.41
N PHE A 356 8.61 -11.62 9.87
CA PHE A 356 7.66 -11.03 10.81
C PHE A 356 8.27 -10.60 12.15
N GLU A 357 9.51 -10.99 12.43
CA GLU A 357 10.25 -10.62 13.64
C GLU A 357 10.75 -9.16 13.61
N ASP A 358 10.98 -8.57 12.42
CA ASP A 358 11.70 -7.30 12.28
C ASP A 358 10.81 -6.03 12.37
N PHE A 359 9.49 -6.19 12.49
CA PHE A 359 8.55 -5.06 12.61
C PHE A 359 8.22 -4.67 14.06
N SER A 360 8.49 -5.55 15.03
CA SER A 360 8.23 -5.30 16.46
C SER A 360 8.87 -4.00 17.00
N PRO A 361 10.11 -3.63 16.62
CA PRO A 361 10.69 -2.35 17.04
C PRO A 361 9.90 -1.15 16.52
N LYS A 362 9.31 -1.24 15.32
CA LYS A 362 8.73 -0.10 14.61
C LYS A 362 7.38 0.35 15.20
N ILE A 363 6.55 -0.60 15.65
CA ILE A 363 5.29 -0.27 16.34
C ILE A 363 5.57 0.35 17.71
N LYS A 364 6.56 -0.18 18.44
CA LYS A 364 6.99 0.37 19.74
C LYS A 364 7.48 1.80 19.62
N GLU A 365 8.14 2.15 18.51
CA GLU A 365 8.59 3.51 18.25
C GLU A 365 7.42 4.48 18.06
N LEU A 366 6.38 4.08 17.33
CA LEU A 366 5.15 4.88 17.20
C LEU A 366 4.49 5.10 18.57
N GLU A 367 4.36 4.04 19.37
CA GLU A 367 3.80 4.12 20.72
C GLU A 367 4.64 4.98 21.66
N ALA A 368 5.98 4.86 21.59
CA ALA A 368 6.91 5.67 22.39
C ALA A 368 6.88 7.16 22.00
N MET A 369 6.51 7.47 20.75
CA MET A 369 6.21 8.82 20.29
C MET A 369 4.80 9.30 20.66
N ASN A 370 4.03 8.52 21.41
CA ASN A 370 2.66 8.82 21.82
C ASN A 370 1.66 8.89 20.64
N ILE A 371 1.91 8.13 19.57
CA ILE A 371 0.97 7.99 18.46
C ILE A 371 -0.09 6.96 18.84
N ASN A 372 -1.37 7.34 18.71
CA ASN A 372 -2.47 6.38 18.72
C ASN A 372 -2.41 5.53 17.45
N VAL A 373 -1.78 4.35 17.56
CA VAL A 373 -1.45 3.48 16.42
C VAL A 373 -2.68 2.96 15.68
N PHE A 374 -3.77 2.69 16.39
CA PHE A 374 -5.00 2.22 15.75
C PHE A 374 -5.64 3.34 14.92
N ASP A 375 -5.83 4.54 15.48
CA ASP A 375 -6.38 5.67 14.71
C ASP A 375 -5.51 6.00 13.51
N PHE A 376 -4.20 6.00 13.73
CA PHE A 376 -3.22 6.25 12.68
C PHE A 376 -3.36 5.23 11.54
N PHE A 377 -3.44 3.94 11.84
CA PHE A 377 -3.51 2.90 10.82
C PHE A 377 -4.87 2.87 10.12
N ILE A 378 -5.98 3.03 10.85
CA ILE A 378 -7.31 3.13 10.23
C ILE A 378 -7.38 4.32 9.28
N GLY A 379 -6.87 5.49 9.69
CA GLY A 379 -6.83 6.67 8.85
C GLY A 379 -6.03 6.50 7.55
N LEU A 380 -5.06 5.58 7.52
CA LEU A 380 -4.28 5.27 6.32
C LEU A 380 -4.98 4.33 5.34
N ILE A 381 -5.94 3.53 5.80
CA ILE A 381 -6.52 2.44 4.99
C ILE A 381 -7.96 2.71 4.55
N LEU A 382 -8.61 3.71 5.16
CA LEU A 382 -9.95 4.13 4.81
C LEU A 382 -9.98 4.63 3.37
N ASP A 383 -10.80 3.98 2.57
CA ASP A 383 -10.91 4.20 1.15
C ASP A 383 -11.94 5.29 0.85
N VAL A 384 -11.45 6.40 0.29
CA VAL A 384 -12.20 7.64 0.07
C VAL A 384 -12.14 8.11 -1.38
N SER A 385 -13.22 8.74 -1.86
CA SER A 385 -13.28 9.29 -3.23
C SER A 385 -12.45 10.56 -3.42
N ASN A 386 -12.12 11.24 -2.32
CA ASN A 386 -11.38 12.49 -2.31
C ASN A 386 -10.20 12.40 -1.33
N PRO A 387 -9.22 11.51 -1.56
CA PRO A 387 -8.06 11.36 -0.67
C PRO A 387 -7.23 12.65 -0.61
N VAL A 388 -6.29 12.73 0.33
CA VAL A 388 -5.27 13.79 0.28
C VAL A 388 -4.31 13.47 -0.88
N PRO A 389 -3.96 14.44 -1.74
CA PRO A 389 -2.99 14.21 -2.82
C PRO A 389 -1.70 13.61 -2.29
N ASN A 390 -1.09 12.67 -3.01
CA ASN A 390 0.12 11.94 -2.58
C ASN A 390 -0.01 11.24 -1.22
N GLY A 391 -1.23 10.89 -0.80
CA GLY A 391 -1.43 10.05 0.37
C GLY A 391 -0.66 8.72 0.28
N ILE A 392 -0.43 8.08 1.41
CA ILE A 392 0.14 6.74 1.45
C ILE A 392 -1.00 5.73 1.26
N ASP A 393 -0.82 4.78 0.35
CA ASP A 393 -1.65 3.58 0.27
C ASP A 393 -0.99 2.48 1.10
N ALA A 394 -1.58 2.18 2.25
CA ALA A 394 -0.98 1.28 3.23
C ALA A 394 -1.46 -0.18 3.06
N CYS A 395 -0.53 -1.11 3.23
CA CYS A 395 -0.70 -2.54 3.07
C CYS A 395 -1.32 -3.09 4.35
N LEU A 396 -2.55 -3.59 4.23
CA LEU A 396 -3.29 -4.17 5.34
C LEU A 396 -2.54 -5.31 6.02
N HIS A 397 -1.81 -6.13 5.27
CA HIS A 397 -1.01 -7.23 5.81
C HIS A 397 0.01 -6.74 6.83
N THR A 398 0.78 -5.73 6.46
CA THR A 398 1.81 -5.23 7.38
C THR A 398 1.19 -4.50 8.55
N LEU A 399 0.15 -3.68 8.33
CA LEU A 399 -0.51 -2.97 9.42
C LEU A 399 -1.15 -3.92 10.43
N GLY A 400 -1.84 -4.97 9.97
CA GLY A 400 -2.46 -5.97 10.85
C GLY A 400 -1.43 -6.73 11.67
N SER A 401 -0.31 -7.11 11.05
CA SER A 401 0.83 -7.73 11.73
C SER A 401 1.50 -6.81 12.76
N ASN A 402 1.59 -5.51 12.48
CA ASN A 402 2.12 -4.54 13.44
C ASN A 402 1.16 -4.34 14.62
N LEU A 403 -0.16 -4.25 14.37
CA LEU A 403 -1.15 -4.11 15.43
C LEU A 403 -1.16 -5.30 16.39
N SER A 404 -0.89 -6.52 15.91
CA SER A 404 -0.85 -7.71 16.77
C SER A 404 0.33 -7.71 17.77
N ARG A 405 1.24 -6.73 17.63
CA ARG A 405 2.43 -6.53 18.47
C ARG A 405 2.37 -5.23 19.27
N ALA A 406 1.27 -4.47 19.17
CA ALA A 406 1.06 -3.27 19.95
C ALA A 406 0.89 -3.58 21.44
N SER A 407 1.11 -2.58 22.28
CA SER A 407 1.08 -2.69 23.73
C SER A 407 -0.33 -2.78 24.33
N ASP A 408 -1.32 -2.09 23.75
CA ASP A 408 -2.71 -2.08 24.23
C ASP A 408 -3.65 -2.91 23.35
N LEU A 409 -3.46 -4.24 23.41
CA LEU A 409 -4.25 -5.18 22.61
C LEU A 409 -5.74 -5.18 23.01
N ASP A 410 -6.09 -4.92 24.28
CA ASP A 410 -7.48 -4.90 24.73
C ASP A 410 -8.26 -3.73 24.13
N GLN A 411 -7.64 -2.55 24.07
CA GLN A 411 -8.24 -1.42 23.38
C GLN A 411 -8.35 -1.69 21.87
N ILE A 412 -7.33 -2.28 21.25
CA ILE A 412 -7.35 -2.61 19.81
C ILE A 412 -8.48 -3.59 19.47
N ASP A 413 -8.66 -4.67 20.25
CA ASP A 413 -9.74 -5.63 20.06
C ASP A 413 -11.11 -4.94 20.10
N ALA A 414 -11.37 -4.18 21.18
CA ALA A 414 -12.64 -3.47 21.36
C ALA A 414 -12.90 -2.49 20.20
N ARG A 415 -11.85 -1.83 19.72
CA ARG A 415 -11.94 -0.88 18.63
C ARG A 415 -12.22 -1.52 17.28
N PHE A 416 -11.63 -2.67 16.95
CA PHE A 416 -11.98 -3.41 15.74
C PHE A 416 -13.48 -3.70 15.70
N PHE A 417 -14.03 -4.27 16.78
CA PHE A 417 -15.46 -4.59 16.83
C PHE A 417 -16.34 -3.33 16.77
N SER A 418 -15.96 -2.25 17.45
CA SER A 418 -16.71 -0.98 17.37
C SER A 418 -16.84 -0.45 15.94
N VAL A 419 -15.82 -0.64 15.10
CA VAL A 419 -15.83 -0.19 13.71
C VAL A 419 -16.54 -1.18 12.79
N LEU A 420 -16.38 -2.49 13.04
CA LEU A 420 -17.08 -3.53 12.29
C LEU A 420 -18.60 -3.47 12.49
N GLU A 421 -19.05 -3.11 13.69
CA GLU A 421 -20.45 -2.98 14.08
C GLU A 421 -21.09 -1.64 13.65
N ASP A 422 -20.29 -0.65 13.26
CA ASP A 422 -20.78 0.68 12.87
C ASP A 422 -21.48 0.65 11.51
N GLU A 423 -22.81 0.71 11.50
CA GLU A 423 -23.63 0.73 10.28
C GLU A 423 -23.51 2.05 9.49
N ASP A 424 -23.04 3.13 10.12
CA ASP A 424 -22.81 4.42 9.47
C ASP A 424 -21.50 4.42 8.65
N LEU A 425 -20.56 3.52 8.93
CA LEU A 425 -19.39 3.29 8.08
C LEU A 425 -19.78 2.47 6.85
N ASP A 426 -19.38 2.91 5.66
CA ASP A 426 -19.72 2.21 4.42
C ASP A 426 -19.20 0.78 4.36
N LEU A 427 -19.93 -0.08 3.66
CA LEU A 427 -19.69 -1.52 3.67
C LEU A 427 -18.30 -1.85 3.09
N ASN A 428 -17.82 -1.12 2.08
CA ASN A 428 -16.45 -1.28 1.56
C ASN A 428 -15.40 -1.09 2.67
N ASN A 429 -15.49 0.02 3.40
CA ASN A 429 -14.55 0.30 4.48
C ASN A 429 -14.66 -0.72 5.63
N ARG A 430 -15.88 -1.19 5.98
CA ARG A 430 -16.06 -2.26 6.96
C ARG A 430 -15.44 -3.58 6.51
N ILE A 431 -15.53 -3.94 5.22
CA ILE A 431 -14.88 -5.14 4.67
C ILE A 431 -13.35 -5.00 4.72
N ARG A 432 -12.79 -3.84 4.36
CA ARG A 432 -11.33 -3.59 4.45
C ARG A 432 -10.84 -3.71 5.89
N ILE A 433 -11.61 -3.22 6.86
CA ILE A 433 -11.27 -3.30 8.28
C ILE A 433 -11.43 -4.73 8.81
N ASN A 434 -12.41 -5.49 8.32
CA ASN A 434 -12.50 -6.93 8.57
C ASN A 434 -11.26 -7.66 8.06
N TYR A 435 -10.78 -7.36 6.85
CA TYR A 435 -9.55 -7.93 6.32
C TYR A 435 -8.35 -7.64 7.24
N LEU A 436 -8.20 -6.37 7.66
CA LEU A 436 -7.18 -5.97 8.62
C LEU A 436 -7.28 -6.74 9.94
N PHE A 437 -8.49 -6.85 10.51
CA PHE A 437 -8.76 -7.60 11.74
C PHE A 437 -8.35 -9.07 11.62
N GLN A 438 -8.66 -9.72 10.50
CA GLN A 438 -8.32 -11.13 10.31
C GLN A 438 -6.82 -11.36 10.21
N ILE A 439 -6.07 -10.46 9.58
CA ILE A 439 -4.60 -10.50 9.58
C ILE A 439 -4.08 -10.29 11.01
N TYR A 440 -4.58 -9.27 11.70
CA TYR A 440 -4.25 -8.98 13.09
C TYR A 440 -4.45 -10.23 13.96
N ASN A 441 -5.63 -10.85 13.89
CA ASN A 441 -5.98 -11.99 14.72
C ASN A 441 -5.14 -13.22 14.35
N ARG A 442 -4.93 -13.47 13.06
CA ARG A 442 -4.07 -14.57 12.60
C ARG A 442 -2.65 -14.46 13.15
N ASN A 443 -2.09 -13.25 13.23
CA ASN A 443 -0.76 -13.05 13.82
C ASN A 443 -0.76 -13.26 15.35
N LEU A 444 -1.88 -13.00 16.04
CA LEU A 444 -2.00 -13.36 17.46
C LEU A 444 -1.91 -14.86 17.70
N LYS A 445 -2.26 -15.72 16.73
CA LYS A 445 -2.17 -17.18 16.90
C LYS A 445 -0.78 -17.67 17.32
N GLU A 446 0.27 -16.99 16.87
CA GLU A 446 1.67 -17.31 17.20
C GLU A 446 2.16 -16.60 18.48
N ILE A 447 1.50 -15.50 18.87
CA ILE A 447 1.95 -14.60 19.95
C ILE A 447 1.15 -14.83 21.25
N ASP A 448 -0.18 -14.91 21.14
CA ASP A 448 -1.16 -15.06 22.22
C ASP A 448 -2.37 -15.86 21.72
N ILE A 449 -2.26 -17.20 21.80
CA ILE A 449 -3.29 -18.13 21.33
C ILE A 449 -4.64 -17.94 22.05
N GLN A 450 -4.63 -17.54 23.33
CA GLN A 450 -5.86 -17.37 24.10
C GLN A 450 -6.64 -16.15 23.61
N ARG A 451 -5.94 -15.05 23.31
CA ARG A 451 -6.57 -13.87 22.69
C ARG A 451 -7.07 -14.17 21.28
N PHE A 452 -6.29 -14.91 20.48
CA PHE A 452 -6.75 -15.38 19.17
C PHE A 452 -8.10 -16.11 19.24
N GLU A 453 -8.22 -17.11 20.13
CA GLU A 453 -9.45 -17.89 20.31
C GLU A 453 -10.63 -17.03 20.82
N LYS A 454 -10.36 -16.11 21.75
CA LYS A 454 -11.37 -15.14 22.23
C LYS A 454 -11.90 -14.27 21.09
N ASN A 455 -11.00 -13.75 20.27
CA ASN A 455 -11.34 -12.89 19.13
C ASN A 455 -12.08 -13.65 18.04
N GLU A 456 -11.72 -14.91 17.77
CA GLU A 456 -12.46 -15.77 16.85
C GLU A 456 -13.92 -15.98 17.29
N LEU A 457 -14.14 -16.26 18.57
CA LEU A 457 -15.50 -16.42 19.11
C LEU A 457 -16.31 -15.12 19.04
N ALA A 458 -15.68 -13.99 19.37
CA ALA A 458 -16.31 -12.68 19.26
C ALA A 458 -16.68 -12.36 17.80
N PHE A 459 -15.79 -12.67 16.86
CA PHE A 459 -16.02 -12.50 15.43
C PHE A 459 -17.15 -13.39 14.90
N GLU A 460 -17.19 -14.67 15.27
CA GLU A 460 -18.29 -15.57 14.92
C GLU A 460 -19.64 -15.07 15.45
N THR A 461 -19.64 -14.54 16.67
CA THR A 461 -20.85 -13.93 17.26
C THR A 461 -21.31 -12.71 16.47
N PHE A 462 -20.38 -11.81 16.13
CA PHE A 462 -20.64 -10.65 15.28
C PHE A 462 -21.23 -11.07 13.93
N VAL A 463 -20.59 -12.00 13.21
CA VAL A 463 -21.07 -12.49 11.91
C VAL A 463 -22.44 -13.17 12.03
N GLY A 464 -22.67 -13.93 13.10
CA GLY A 464 -23.98 -14.56 13.37
C GLY A 464 -25.13 -13.55 13.52
N ASN A 465 -24.82 -12.38 14.09
CA ASN A 465 -25.78 -11.28 14.29
C ASN A 465 -26.03 -10.44 13.03
N LEU A 466 -25.17 -10.54 12.01
CA LEU A 466 -25.39 -9.85 10.74
C LEU A 466 -26.60 -10.45 9.98
N PRO A 467 -27.32 -9.61 9.20
CA PRO A 467 -28.28 -10.10 8.20
C PRO A 467 -27.62 -11.14 7.29
N GLU A 468 -28.32 -12.25 7.03
CA GLU A 468 -27.80 -13.41 6.30
C GLU A 468 -27.08 -13.03 4.99
N LYS A 469 -27.70 -12.14 4.20
CA LYS A 469 -27.15 -11.64 2.94
C LYS A 469 -25.82 -10.88 3.05
N LEU A 470 -25.45 -10.40 4.23
CA LEU A 470 -24.21 -9.68 4.49
C LEU A 470 -23.11 -10.56 5.06
N ARG A 471 -23.43 -11.76 5.59
CA ARG A 471 -22.45 -12.61 6.29
C ARG A 471 -21.26 -12.97 5.43
N ASN A 472 -21.48 -13.19 4.13
CA ASN A 472 -20.40 -13.50 3.19
C ASN A 472 -19.45 -12.32 2.94
N ASN A 473 -19.83 -11.08 3.27
CA ASN A 473 -18.91 -9.93 3.28
C ASN A 473 -17.99 -9.91 4.52
N PHE A 474 -18.18 -10.85 5.45
CA PHE A 474 -17.39 -11.00 6.67
C PHE A 474 -16.95 -12.44 6.89
N SER A 475 -16.75 -13.22 5.82
CA SER A 475 -16.22 -14.58 5.93
C SER A 475 -14.74 -14.56 6.36
N LYS A 476 -14.30 -15.66 6.99
CA LYS A 476 -12.88 -15.89 7.28
C LYS A 476 -12.11 -16.09 5.96
N ILE A 477 -10.85 -15.63 5.92
CA ILE A 477 -9.98 -15.61 4.73
C ILE A 477 -9.00 -16.80 4.72
N TYR A 478 -9.03 -17.67 5.75
CA TYR A 478 -8.04 -18.72 5.95
C TYR A 478 -8.64 -20.05 6.42
#